data_AF-A0A543HIU7-F1
#
_entry.id   AF-A0A543HIU7-F1
#
_cell.length_a   1.000
_cell.length_b   1.000
_cell.length_c   1.000
_cell.angle_alpha   90.00
_cell.angle_beta   90.00
_cell.angle_gamma   90.00
#
_symmetry.space_group_name_H-M   'P 1'
#
loop_
_entity.id
_entity.type
_entity.pdbx_description
1 polymer ?
#
loop_
_entity_poly.entity_id
_entity_poly.type
_entity_poly.pdbx_seq_one_letter_code
_entity_poly.pdbx_strand_id
1 'polypeptide(L)'
;MIRDLTDTTTTGISKTLVRLRNEVGAMALGRVLTLVIVVEDTDAGHAIDVANQASRQHPCRIIVVIPGDRRGKNRLDAQIRLGGDAGASEIVVLRLYGTLANHGPSVVVPLLLPDSPIVAWWPGEAPADVGKDPIGAMAQRRITDVAEHRNPRLMLKKRVATYAPGDTDLAWTRITHWRGLLAAALDQPPYEPITSAVVSGAPDSPSSDLLAAWLQRRLKVPVHRVSTPRGSGISSVRLDRKSGPIDLVRPGDVVATLSQPGQPDRRISLPRRDLPECLADELRRLDPDDAYEDALLHGLEALQPVRLTAAAAAKAGKAPDPAESRRIAARLGRDESAQEASAMITAPPAPEHAETEQVRAATVRKLAGKRTPREKQAAKARKQASAASASTAPSAPTADSKATATTTSRRTTKAAATKAATTKTSTTKAAAGTSSTKRTAKAPAKAPAKAPAKAPAKAPAKAPAKAPARASARKATTKAPTKAPTTKAATKKAATS
;
A
#
# COMPACT_ATOMS: atom_id res chain seq x y z
N MET A 1 8.57 -2.24 -27.06
CA MET A 1 9.81 -2.96 -27.48
C MET A 1 10.66 -3.29 -26.26
N ILE A 2 11.37 -4.43 -26.28
CA ILE A 2 12.32 -4.84 -25.22
C ILE A 2 13.65 -5.24 -25.88
N ARG A 3 14.78 -4.86 -25.27
CA ARG A 3 16.13 -5.21 -25.72
C ARG A 3 17.01 -5.61 -24.54
N ASP A 4 17.52 -6.84 -24.56
CA ASP A 4 18.49 -7.34 -23.58
C ASP A 4 19.94 -7.05 -24.03
N LEU A 5 20.80 -6.86 -23.03
CA LEU A 5 22.23 -6.58 -23.13
C LEU A 5 22.97 -7.37 -22.03
N THR A 6 23.55 -8.51 -22.38
CA THR A 6 24.38 -9.32 -21.46
C THR A 6 25.81 -8.77 -21.41
N ASP A 7 26.45 -8.83 -20.24
CA ASP A 7 27.85 -8.43 -19.98
C ASP A 7 28.24 -7.09 -20.64
N THR A 8 27.45 -6.06 -20.30
CA THR A 8 27.49 -4.75 -20.93
C THR A 8 28.14 -3.68 -20.03
N THR A 9 28.23 -2.45 -20.55
CA THR A 9 28.71 -1.28 -19.80
C THR A 9 27.64 -0.19 -19.79
N THR A 10 27.71 0.74 -18.85
CA THR A 10 26.85 1.93 -18.84
C THR A 10 26.92 2.70 -20.16
N THR A 11 28.11 2.83 -20.76
CA THR A 11 28.29 3.40 -22.10
C THR A 11 27.56 2.60 -23.18
N GLY A 12 27.57 1.26 -23.11
CA GLY A 12 26.82 0.39 -24.01
C GLY A 12 25.30 0.60 -23.89
N ILE A 13 24.79 0.64 -22.65
CA ILE A 13 23.38 0.92 -22.34
C ILE A 13 22.97 2.30 -22.89
N SER A 14 23.75 3.35 -22.62
CA SER A 14 23.46 4.71 -23.12
C SER A 14 23.46 4.80 -24.65
N LYS A 15 24.40 4.13 -25.33
CA LYS A 15 24.42 4.05 -26.80
C LYS A 15 23.18 3.34 -27.35
N THR A 16 22.75 2.24 -26.72
CA THR A 16 21.52 1.54 -27.11
C THR A 16 20.27 2.38 -26.82
N LEU A 17 20.19 3.10 -25.69
CA LEU A 17 19.10 4.03 -25.39
C LEU A 17 18.96 5.17 -26.40
N VAL A 18 20.07 5.71 -26.92
CA VAL A 18 20.04 6.70 -28.02
C VAL A 18 19.54 6.06 -29.30
N ARG A 19 20.08 4.89 -29.68
CA ARG A 19 19.68 4.20 -30.91
C ARG A 19 18.18 3.84 -30.93
N LEU A 20 17.71 3.17 -29.90
CA LEU A 20 16.31 2.72 -29.81
C LEU A 20 15.31 3.90 -29.76
N ARG A 21 15.72 5.07 -29.23
CA ARG A 21 14.90 6.31 -29.31
C ARG A 21 14.75 6.81 -30.75
N ASN A 22 15.83 6.81 -31.51
CA ASN A 22 15.82 7.24 -32.90
C ASN A 22 14.97 6.28 -33.76
N GLU A 23 15.09 4.97 -33.53
CA GLU A 23 14.29 3.93 -34.22
C GLU A 23 12.78 4.07 -33.97
N VAL A 24 12.36 4.48 -32.76
CA VAL A 24 10.94 4.67 -32.40
C VAL A 24 10.42 6.07 -32.73
N GLY A 25 11.27 6.99 -33.22
CA GLY A 25 10.90 8.40 -33.42
C GLY A 25 10.61 9.16 -32.12
N ALA A 26 10.96 8.61 -30.97
CA ALA A 26 10.58 9.06 -29.63
C ALA A 26 11.46 10.22 -29.10
N MET A 27 11.80 11.17 -29.97
CA MET A 27 12.76 12.24 -29.69
C MET A 27 12.24 13.30 -28.70
N ALA A 28 10.91 13.43 -28.57
CA ALA A 28 10.23 14.44 -27.75
C ALA A 28 9.44 13.84 -26.57
N LEU A 29 9.88 12.71 -25.99
CA LEU A 29 9.33 12.22 -24.74
C LEU A 29 9.71 13.15 -23.59
N GLY A 30 8.79 14.04 -23.22
CA GLY A 30 8.88 14.92 -22.06
C GLY A 30 8.97 14.11 -20.77
N ARG A 31 10.02 14.36 -19.98
CA ARG A 31 10.30 13.65 -18.73
C ARG A 31 10.31 14.66 -17.60
N VAL A 32 9.65 14.31 -16.50
CA VAL A 32 9.53 15.21 -15.34
C VAL A 32 10.46 14.79 -14.20
N LEU A 33 10.85 13.51 -14.15
CA LEU A 33 11.78 12.97 -13.13
C LEU A 33 12.45 11.65 -13.59
N THR A 34 13.47 11.21 -12.83
CA THR A 34 14.02 9.85 -12.86
C THR A 34 13.62 9.10 -11.60
N LEU A 35 12.93 7.96 -11.75
CA LEU A 35 12.59 7.05 -10.65
C LEU A 35 13.61 5.90 -10.61
N VAL A 36 14.42 5.87 -9.56
CA VAL A 36 15.38 4.79 -9.28
C VAL A 36 14.73 3.81 -8.29
N ILE A 37 14.60 2.55 -8.68
CA ILE A 37 13.99 1.49 -7.88
C ILE A 37 15.09 0.52 -7.47
N VAL A 38 15.24 0.26 -6.18
CA VAL A 38 16.22 -0.70 -5.66
C VAL A 38 15.47 -1.87 -5.04
N VAL A 39 15.60 -3.06 -5.61
CA VAL A 39 14.73 -4.21 -5.32
C VAL A 39 15.46 -5.54 -5.53
N GLU A 40 15.04 -6.58 -4.81
CA GLU A 40 15.54 -7.94 -5.05
C GLU A 40 14.94 -8.53 -6.34
N ASP A 41 15.61 -9.52 -6.92
CA ASP A 41 15.21 -10.07 -8.22
C ASP A 41 13.79 -10.68 -8.23
N THR A 42 13.42 -11.31 -7.10
CA THR A 42 12.10 -11.90 -6.86
C THR A 42 10.95 -10.92 -7.05
N ASP A 43 11.15 -9.68 -6.62
CA ASP A 43 10.09 -8.66 -6.55
C ASP A 43 10.21 -7.61 -7.67
N ALA A 44 11.30 -7.66 -8.44
CA ALA A 44 11.59 -6.71 -9.51
C ALA A 44 10.48 -6.65 -10.58
N GLY A 45 9.86 -7.78 -10.92
CA GLY A 45 8.73 -7.82 -11.86
C GLY A 45 7.55 -6.98 -11.37
N HIS A 46 7.13 -7.21 -10.12
CA HIS A 46 6.02 -6.47 -9.50
C HIS A 46 6.35 -4.97 -9.36
N ALA A 47 7.57 -4.64 -8.93
CA ALA A 47 8.01 -3.25 -8.79
C ALA A 47 8.02 -2.49 -10.13
N ILE A 48 8.42 -3.15 -11.23
CA ILE A 48 8.33 -2.59 -12.59
C ILE A 48 6.87 -2.32 -12.97
N ASP A 49 5.96 -3.27 -12.74
CA ASP A 49 4.55 -3.12 -13.12
C ASP A 49 3.85 -2.01 -12.33
N VAL A 50 4.20 -1.87 -11.04
CA VAL A 50 3.70 -0.80 -10.17
C VAL A 50 4.21 0.57 -10.61
N ALA A 51 5.52 0.70 -10.86
CA ALA A 51 6.11 1.95 -11.31
C ALA A 51 5.63 2.35 -12.71
N ASN A 52 5.46 1.39 -13.62
CA ASN A 52 4.89 1.62 -14.94
C ASN A 52 3.44 2.15 -14.84
N GLN A 53 2.63 1.63 -13.91
CA GLN A 53 1.29 2.16 -13.66
C GLN A 53 1.33 3.58 -13.08
N ALA A 54 2.15 3.83 -12.05
CA ALA A 54 2.30 5.16 -11.44
C ALA A 54 2.78 6.22 -12.45
N SER A 55 3.69 5.83 -13.36
CA SER A 55 4.24 6.70 -14.39
C SER A 55 3.21 7.22 -15.41
N ARG A 56 2.02 6.59 -15.51
CA ARG A 56 0.91 7.10 -16.34
C ARG A 56 0.41 8.47 -15.90
N GLN A 57 0.49 8.77 -14.60
CA GLN A 57 0.18 10.09 -14.05
C GLN A 57 1.42 11.00 -14.01
N HIS A 58 2.62 10.40 -13.91
CA HIS A 58 3.89 11.10 -13.71
C HIS A 58 4.98 10.60 -14.69
N PRO A 59 5.03 11.13 -15.93
CA PRO A 59 5.96 10.66 -16.96
C PRO A 59 7.44 10.77 -16.54
N CYS A 60 8.11 9.63 -16.48
CA CYS A 60 9.46 9.50 -15.95
C CYS A 60 10.32 8.49 -16.73
N ARG A 61 11.64 8.55 -16.50
CA ARG A 61 12.56 7.43 -16.77
C ARG A 61 12.59 6.55 -15.52
N ILE A 62 12.40 5.25 -15.69
CA ILE A 62 12.51 4.26 -14.60
C ILE A 62 13.86 3.54 -14.74
N ILE A 63 14.64 3.51 -13.66
CA ILE A 63 15.89 2.74 -13.57
C ILE A 63 15.74 1.74 -12.42
N VAL A 64 15.71 0.46 -12.72
CA VAL A 64 15.59 -0.61 -11.71
C VAL A 64 16.97 -1.20 -11.48
N VAL A 65 17.42 -1.19 -10.23
CA VAL A 65 18.69 -1.75 -9.78
C VAL A 65 18.39 -3.03 -9.01
N ILE A 66 18.87 -4.16 -9.55
CA ILE A 66 18.78 -5.49 -8.95
C ILE A 66 20.18 -5.92 -8.54
N PRO A 67 20.54 -5.84 -7.24
CA PRO A 67 21.76 -6.44 -6.72
C PRO A 67 21.64 -7.97 -6.76
N GLY A 68 22.31 -8.61 -7.71
CA GLY A 68 22.36 -10.06 -7.85
C GLY A 68 23.35 -10.71 -6.88
N ASP A 69 23.83 -11.91 -7.23
CA ASP A 69 24.86 -12.58 -6.43
C ASP A 69 26.15 -11.73 -6.38
N ARG A 70 26.61 -11.47 -5.15
CA ARG A 70 27.84 -10.73 -4.85
C ARG A 70 29.10 -11.56 -5.11
N ARG A 71 28.96 -12.87 -5.36
CA ARG A 71 30.04 -13.80 -5.66
C ARG A 71 30.28 -13.89 -7.17
N GLY A 72 31.45 -14.41 -7.55
CA GLY A 72 31.81 -14.63 -8.94
C GLY A 72 32.36 -13.39 -9.66
N LYS A 73 32.27 -13.39 -10.99
CA LYS A 73 32.83 -12.32 -11.84
C LYS A 73 31.94 -11.07 -11.82
N ASN A 74 32.58 -9.91 -11.93
CA ASN A 74 31.88 -8.65 -12.12
C ASN A 74 31.19 -8.65 -13.49
N ARG A 75 29.87 -8.51 -13.50
CA ARG A 75 29.05 -8.45 -14.72
C ARG A 75 27.90 -7.46 -14.52
N LEU A 76 27.58 -6.71 -15.56
CA LEU A 76 26.37 -5.91 -15.66
C LEU A 76 25.52 -6.46 -16.80
N ASP A 77 24.35 -7.00 -16.50
CA ASP A 77 23.34 -7.25 -17.52
C ASP A 77 22.28 -6.14 -17.46
N ALA A 78 21.74 -5.76 -18.62
CA ALA A 78 20.69 -4.75 -18.70
C ALA A 78 19.58 -5.15 -19.65
N GLN A 79 18.34 -4.77 -19.31
CA GLN A 79 17.18 -4.87 -20.18
C GLN A 79 16.57 -3.48 -20.34
N ILE A 80 16.49 -3.00 -21.59
CA ILE A 80 15.85 -1.74 -21.95
C ILE A 80 14.45 -2.03 -22.46
N ARG A 81 13.43 -1.41 -21.88
CA ARG A 81 12.05 -1.41 -22.38
C ARG A 81 11.71 -0.01 -22.87
N LEU A 82 11.25 0.09 -24.11
CA LEU A 82 10.99 1.34 -24.83
C LEU A 82 9.73 1.18 -25.68
N GLY A 83 8.78 2.11 -25.57
CA GLY A 83 7.51 2.09 -26.31
C GLY A 83 6.52 1.04 -25.81
N GLY A 84 5.36 1.52 -25.34
CA GLY A 84 4.22 0.77 -24.83
C GLY A 84 3.12 1.71 -24.33
N ASP A 85 1.92 1.18 -24.10
CA ASP A 85 0.67 1.92 -23.82
C ASP A 85 0.57 2.43 -22.35
N ALA A 86 1.66 3.01 -21.84
CA ALA A 86 1.76 3.51 -20.47
C ALA A 86 2.98 4.42 -20.24
N GLY A 87 2.73 5.68 -19.83
CA GLY A 87 3.48 6.47 -18.83
C GLY A 87 5.01 6.58 -18.87
N ALA A 88 5.73 5.47 -18.77
CA ALA A 88 7.17 5.43 -18.65
C ALA A 88 7.82 5.64 -20.01
N SER A 89 8.64 6.70 -20.12
CA SER A 89 9.34 7.00 -21.37
C SER A 89 10.35 5.92 -21.74
N GLU A 90 11.08 5.43 -20.73
CA GLU A 90 12.12 4.40 -20.81
C GLU A 90 12.15 3.65 -19.48
N ILE A 91 12.23 2.32 -19.51
CA ILE A 91 12.52 1.49 -18.34
C ILE A 91 13.85 0.77 -18.58
N VAL A 92 14.80 0.96 -17.67
CA VAL A 92 16.12 0.31 -17.73
C VAL A 92 16.28 -0.56 -16.50
N VAL A 93 16.26 -1.87 -16.69
CA VAL A 93 16.49 -2.85 -15.62
C VAL A 93 17.96 -3.25 -15.64
N LEU A 94 18.65 -3.10 -14.52
CA LEU A 94 20.07 -3.36 -14.33
C LEU A 94 20.25 -4.52 -13.35
N ARG A 95 21.00 -5.54 -13.75
CA ARG A 95 21.32 -6.72 -12.93
C ARG A 95 22.83 -6.76 -12.69
N LEU A 96 23.24 -6.60 -11.44
CA LEU A 96 24.63 -6.41 -11.06
C LEU A 96 25.15 -7.68 -10.37
N TYR A 97 26.28 -8.22 -10.81
CA TYR A 97 26.87 -9.45 -10.29
C TYR A 97 28.32 -9.25 -9.82
N GLY A 98 28.80 -10.13 -8.93
CA GLY A 98 30.14 -10.03 -8.34
C GLY A 98 30.25 -8.81 -7.42
N THR A 99 31.44 -8.20 -7.34
CA THR A 99 31.64 -7.00 -6.50
C THR A 99 30.82 -5.81 -6.98
N LEU A 100 30.44 -5.78 -8.28
CA LEU A 100 29.59 -4.72 -8.85
C LEU A 100 28.23 -4.62 -8.16
N ALA A 101 27.70 -5.71 -7.59
CA ALA A 101 26.43 -5.70 -6.84
C ALA A 101 26.42 -4.75 -5.63
N ASN A 102 27.58 -4.27 -5.17
CA ASN A 102 27.69 -3.25 -4.11
C ASN A 102 27.89 -1.81 -4.66
N HIS A 103 27.92 -1.63 -5.99
CA HIS A 103 28.22 -0.37 -6.68
C HIS A 103 27.05 0.13 -7.54
N GLY A 104 25.81 -0.03 -7.05
CA GLY A 104 24.59 0.52 -7.66
C GLY A 104 24.68 1.98 -8.13
N PRO A 105 25.20 2.93 -7.33
CA PRO A 105 25.37 4.32 -7.76
C PRO A 105 26.20 4.48 -9.03
N SER A 106 27.28 3.71 -9.17
CA SER A 106 28.22 3.80 -10.29
C SER A 106 27.58 3.38 -11.62
N VAL A 107 26.54 2.54 -11.60
CA VAL A 107 25.77 2.19 -12.80
C VAL A 107 24.55 3.10 -13.03
N VAL A 108 23.98 3.68 -11.96
CA VAL A 108 22.85 4.61 -12.05
C VAL A 108 23.26 5.98 -12.56
N VAL A 109 24.33 6.58 -12.03
CA VAL A 109 24.72 7.97 -12.32
C VAL A 109 24.85 8.27 -13.83
N PRO A 110 25.50 7.44 -14.67
CA PRO A 110 25.61 7.69 -16.11
C PRO A 110 24.29 7.56 -16.90
N LEU A 111 23.23 7.08 -16.25
CA LEU A 111 21.89 6.85 -16.81
C LEU A 111 20.85 7.84 -16.27
N LEU A 112 21.24 8.73 -15.36
CA LEU A 112 20.39 9.84 -14.91
C LEU A 112 20.11 10.81 -16.07
N LEU A 113 19.03 11.56 -15.95
CA LEU A 113 18.75 12.69 -16.83
C LEU A 113 19.40 13.94 -16.23
N PRO A 114 20.07 14.80 -17.03
CA PRO A 114 20.46 16.11 -16.56
C PRO A 114 19.21 16.90 -16.15
N ASP A 115 19.36 17.71 -15.10
CA ASP A 115 18.37 18.70 -14.63
C ASP A 115 16.98 18.15 -14.27
N SER A 116 16.84 16.83 -14.12
CA SER A 116 15.59 16.18 -13.68
C SER A 116 15.68 15.73 -12.22
N PRO A 117 14.64 15.98 -11.40
CA PRO A 117 14.55 15.43 -10.04
C PRO A 117 14.73 13.91 -10.01
N ILE A 118 15.39 13.43 -8.96
CA ILE A 118 15.66 12.01 -8.72
C ILE A 118 14.80 11.56 -7.55
N VAL A 119 14.04 10.48 -7.77
CA VAL A 119 13.25 9.80 -6.74
C VAL A 119 13.84 8.41 -6.54
N ALA A 120 14.21 8.06 -5.31
CA ALA A 120 14.62 6.71 -4.96
C ALA A 120 13.47 5.97 -4.26
N TRP A 121 13.20 4.73 -4.66
CA TRP A 121 12.14 3.90 -4.08
C TRP A 121 12.65 2.50 -3.72
N TRP A 122 12.40 2.11 -2.47
CA TRP A 122 12.58 0.75 -1.97
C TRP A 122 11.19 0.15 -1.67
N PRO A 123 10.67 -0.76 -2.52
CA PRO A 123 9.34 -1.35 -2.36
C PRO A 123 9.23 -2.32 -1.17
N GLY A 124 10.35 -2.75 -0.59
CA GLY A 124 10.38 -3.68 0.55
C GLY A 124 11.57 -3.42 1.46
N GLU A 125 12.61 -4.26 1.37
CA GLU A 125 13.83 -4.12 2.17
C GLU A 125 14.59 -2.82 1.80
N ALA A 126 14.59 -1.87 2.74
CA ALA A 126 15.23 -0.56 2.58
C ALA A 126 16.47 -0.42 3.50
N PRO A 127 17.49 0.37 3.11
CA PRO A 127 18.63 0.73 3.95
C PRO A 127 18.21 1.23 5.34
N ALA A 128 19.05 0.98 6.36
CA ALA A 128 18.74 1.42 7.72
C ALA A 128 18.58 2.95 7.81
N ASP A 129 19.48 3.68 7.15
CA ASP A 129 19.45 5.12 6.92
C ASP A 129 19.36 5.34 5.41
N VAL A 130 18.23 5.85 4.92
CA VAL A 130 18.02 6.07 3.48
C VAL A 130 18.61 7.39 2.99
N GLY A 131 18.79 8.38 3.86
CA GLY A 131 19.45 9.64 3.49
C GLY A 131 20.96 9.47 3.26
N LYS A 132 21.60 8.55 3.98
CA LYS A 132 23.03 8.19 3.80
C LYS A 132 23.28 7.02 2.84
N ASP A 133 22.23 6.33 2.37
CA ASP A 133 22.40 5.37 1.29
C ASP A 133 22.93 6.09 0.04
N PRO A 134 23.95 5.58 -0.68
CA PRO A 134 24.50 6.25 -1.84
C PRO A 134 23.53 6.56 -2.99
N ILE A 135 22.44 5.79 -3.17
CA ILE A 135 21.35 6.09 -4.12
C ILE A 135 20.34 7.06 -3.49
N GLY A 136 20.10 6.97 -2.18
CA GLY A 136 19.28 7.95 -1.48
C GLY A 136 19.90 9.35 -1.42
N ALA A 137 21.21 9.47 -1.23
CA ALA A 137 21.93 10.73 -1.12
C ALA A 137 21.90 11.57 -2.43
N MET A 138 21.66 10.94 -3.59
CA MET A 138 21.42 11.64 -4.86
C MET A 138 19.94 11.93 -5.12
N ALA A 139 19.02 11.35 -4.34
CA ALA A 139 17.58 11.48 -4.54
C ALA A 139 16.99 12.61 -3.68
N GLN A 140 16.16 13.45 -4.30
CA GLN A 140 15.44 14.52 -3.61
C GLN A 140 14.25 13.96 -2.81
N ARG A 141 13.56 12.94 -3.36
CA ARG A 141 12.50 12.20 -2.67
C ARG A 141 12.95 10.75 -2.44
N ARG A 142 12.83 10.26 -1.20
CA ARG A 142 13.21 8.90 -0.82
C ARG A 142 12.01 8.17 -0.24
N ILE A 143 11.46 7.26 -1.04
CA ILE A 143 10.22 6.53 -0.76
C ILE A 143 10.58 5.16 -0.20
N THR A 144 10.04 4.83 0.97
CA THR A 144 10.15 3.49 1.56
C THR A 144 8.78 2.86 1.77
N ASP A 145 8.75 1.54 2.01
CA ASP A 145 7.53 0.86 2.46
C ASP A 145 7.78 -0.05 3.66
N VAL A 146 7.70 0.55 4.85
CA VAL A 146 7.86 -0.14 6.13
C VAL A 146 6.83 -1.25 6.32
N ALA A 147 5.67 -1.21 5.65
CA ALA A 147 4.66 -2.26 5.75
C ALA A 147 5.13 -3.59 5.12
N GLU A 148 5.94 -3.52 4.06
CA GLU A 148 6.47 -4.69 3.33
C GLU A 148 7.81 -5.20 3.92
N HIS A 149 8.45 -4.45 4.81
CA HIS A 149 9.66 -4.91 5.50
C HIS A 149 9.35 -6.03 6.50
N ARG A 150 10.22 -7.06 6.59
CA ARG A 150 10.02 -8.27 7.46
C ARG A 150 9.73 -8.01 8.94
N ASN A 151 10.06 -6.82 9.44
CA ASN A 151 9.70 -6.35 10.77
C ASN A 151 9.29 -4.87 10.70
N PRO A 152 8.01 -4.55 10.43
CA PRO A 152 7.56 -3.18 10.21
C PRO A 152 7.79 -2.28 11.43
N ARG A 153 7.51 -2.79 12.63
CA ARG A 153 7.63 -2.03 13.89
C ARG A 153 9.08 -1.65 14.20
N LEU A 154 10.06 -2.50 13.86
CA LEU A 154 11.47 -2.18 14.01
C LEU A 154 11.92 -1.15 12.96
N MET A 155 11.47 -1.28 11.71
CA MET A 155 11.89 -0.35 10.66
C MET A 155 11.24 1.02 10.81
N LEU A 156 10.00 1.12 11.28
CA LEU A 156 9.38 2.41 11.63
C LEU A 156 10.22 3.17 12.67
N LYS A 157 10.71 2.49 13.71
CA LYS A 157 11.63 3.08 14.70
C LYS A 157 12.96 3.52 14.09
N LYS A 158 13.48 2.81 13.09
CA LYS A 158 14.66 3.24 12.34
C LYS A 158 14.38 4.50 11.53
N ARG A 159 13.22 4.60 10.85
CA ARG A 159 12.80 5.82 10.13
C ARG A 159 12.76 7.03 11.06
N VAL A 160 12.23 6.91 12.28
CA VAL A 160 12.31 7.98 13.29
C VAL A 160 13.76 8.38 13.60
N ALA A 161 14.65 7.40 13.80
CA ALA A 161 16.04 7.64 14.18
C ALA A 161 16.96 8.14 13.04
N THR A 162 16.54 8.02 11.77
CA THR A 162 17.35 8.35 10.58
C THR A 162 16.63 9.28 9.61
N TYR A 163 15.56 9.96 10.02
CA TYR A 163 14.78 10.82 9.14
C TYR A 163 15.63 11.95 8.55
N ALA A 164 15.51 12.18 7.26
CA ALA A 164 16.02 13.37 6.58
C ALA A 164 14.92 14.02 5.71
N PRO A 165 14.88 15.36 5.59
CA PRO A 165 13.92 16.05 4.72
C PRO A 165 13.93 15.48 3.29
N GLY A 166 12.74 15.14 2.79
CA GLY A 166 12.55 14.39 1.53
C GLY A 166 12.27 12.90 1.70
N ASP A 167 12.48 12.33 2.91
CA ASP A 167 12.04 10.97 3.25
C ASP A 167 10.50 10.88 3.28
N THR A 168 9.97 9.71 2.92
CA THR A 168 8.56 9.33 3.06
C THR A 168 8.41 7.81 3.17
N ASP A 169 7.24 7.39 3.60
CA ASP A 169 6.87 5.98 3.70
C ASP A 169 5.45 5.77 3.17
N LEU A 170 5.25 4.78 2.30
CA LEU A 170 3.95 4.53 1.67
C LEU A 170 2.87 4.12 2.68
N ALA A 171 3.21 3.71 3.91
CA ALA A 171 2.22 3.54 4.98
C ALA A 171 1.57 4.87 5.41
N TRP A 172 2.23 6.02 5.19
CA TRP A 172 1.65 7.37 5.34
C TRP A 172 0.73 7.72 4.17
N THR A 173 1.15 7.45 2.94
CA THR A 173 0.37 7.74 1.72
C THR A 173 -0.94 6.93 1.68
N ARG A 174 -0.92 5.69 2.19
CA ARG A 174 -2.10 4.83 2.38
C ARG A 174 -3.17 5.44 3.31
N ILE A 175 -2.83 6.39 4.18
CA ILE A 175 -3.78 7.04 5.11
C ILE A 175 -4.26 8.41 4.67
N THR A 176 -3.87 8.91 3.49
CA THR A 176 -4.31 10.23 2.99
C THR A 176 -5.83 10.38 2.98
N HIS A 177 -6.59 9.39 2.49
CA HIS A 177 -8.06 9.43 2.52
C HIS A 177 -8.65 9.38 3.95
N TRP A 178 -8.03 8.63 4.88
CA TRP A 178 -8.43 8.64 6.29
C TRP A 178 -8.22 10.03 6.92
N ARG A 179 -7.04 10.63 6.71
CA ARG A 179 -6.73 11.99 7.20
C ARG A 179 -7.69 13.03 6.63
N GLY A 180 -7.96 12.98 5.32
CA GLY A 180 -8.89 13.89 4.65
C GLY A 180 -10.33 13.81 5.17
N LEU A 181 -10.88 12.61 5.32
CA LEU A 181 -12.23 12.41 5.86
C LEU A 181 -12.36 12.85 7.32
N LEU A 182 -11.33 12.62 8.14
CA LEU A 182 -11.32 13.05 9.55
C LEU A 182 -11.20 14.58 9.68
N ALA A 183 -10.37 15.22 8.87
CA ALA A 183 -10.29 16.68 8.81
C ALA A 183 -11.63 17.29 8.37
N ALA A 184 -12.20 16.80 7.26
CA ALA A 184 -13.49 17.28 6.74
C ALA A 184 -14.67 17.07 7.69
N ALA A 185 -14.61 16.12 8.63
CA ALA A 185 -15.60 15.94 9.68
C ALA A 185 -15.46 16.96 10.84
N LEU A 186 -14.25 17.50 11.05
CA LEU A 186 -13.98 18.57 12.02
C LEU A 186 -14.22 19.97 11.44
N ASP A 187 -14.13 20.13 10.12
CA ASP A 187 -14.50 21.34 9.37
C ASP A 187 -16.04 21.54 9.28
N GLN A 188 -16.82 20.91 10.17
CA GLN A 188 -18.28 20.98 10.23
C GLN A 188 -18.77 21.32 11.66
N PRO A 189 -19.91 22.01 11.80
CA PRO A 189 -20.49 22.31 13.10
C PRO A 189 -20.76 21.04 13.91
N PRO A 190 -20.69 21.10 15.26
CA PRO A 190 -20.61 22.30 16.11
C PRO A 190 -19.21 22.88 16.37
N TYR A 191 -18.14 22.45 15.67
CA TYR A 191 -16.75 22.91 15.89
C TYR A 191 -16.23 22.78 17.35
N GLU A 192 -16.82 21.87 18.12
CA GLU A 192 -16.37 21.58 19.49
C GLU A 192 -14.97 20.94 19.50
N PRO A 193 -14.12 21.23 20.49
CA PRO A 193 -12.83 20.57 20.64
C PRO A 193 -13.01 19.07 20.89
N ILE A 194 -12.20 18.27 20.21
CA ILE A 194 -12.05 16.84 20.51
C ILE A 194 -11.35 16.69 21.87
N THR A 195 -11.80 15.76 22.70
CA THR A 195 -11.25 15.51 24.05
C THR A 195 -10.37 14.25 24.11
N SER A 196 -10.62 13.28 23.23
CA SER A 196 -9.84 12.05 23.08
C SER A 196 -10.06 11.44 21.70
N ALA A 197 -9.18 10.54 21.27
CA ALA A 197 -9.39 9.75 20.07
C ALA A 197 -8.98 8.28 20.26
N VAL A 198 -9.59 7.39 19.48
CA VAL A 198 -9.26 5.96 19.47
C VAL A 198 -9.08 5.46 18.05
N VAL A 199 -7.90 4.91 17.74
CA VAL A 199 -7.56 4.36 16.42
C VAL A 199 -7.45 2.84 16.50
N SER A 200 -8.47 2.16 15.97
CA SER A 200 -8.52 0.71 15.86
C SER A 200 -7.87 0.27 14.55
N GLY A 201 -6.84 -0.57 14.67
CA GLY A 201 -6.14 -1.10 13.51
C GLY A 201 -5.10 -2.15 13.86
N ALA A 202 -4.66 -2.89 12.85
CA ALA A 202 -3.86 -4.09 13.03
C ALA A 202 -2.49 -3.76 13.68
N PRO A 203 -1.97 -4.64 14.55
CA PRO A 203 -0.71 -4.41 15.28
C PRO A 203 0.53 -4.53 14.38
N ASP A 204 0.36 -4.95 13.14
CA ASP A 204 1.35 -5.03 12.08
C ASP A 204 1.13 -4.01 10.95
N SER A 205 0.28 -2.99 11.17
CA SER A 205 0.02 -1.91 10.22
C SER A 205 0.67 -0.58 10.67
N PRO A 206 1.82 -0.17 10.09
CA PRO A 206 2.46 1.10 10.41
C PRO A 206 1.55 2.31 10.15
N SER A 207 0.72 2.23 9.11
CA SER A 207 -0.35 3.20 8.81
C SER A 207 -1.24 3.51 10.00
N SER A 208 -1.56 2.49 10.81
CA SER A 208 -2.44 2.64 11.97
C SER A 208 -1.75 3.39 13.13
N ASP A 209 -0.43 3.21 13.29
CA ASP A 209 0.38 3.94 14.27
C ASP A 209 0.61 5.38 13.80
N LEU A 210 0.96 5.59 12.52
CA LEU A 210 1.12 6.91 11.90
C LEU A 210 -0.17 7.75 11.95
N LEU A 211 -1.35 7.15 11.75
CA LEU A 211 -2.63 7.87 11.83
C LEU A 211 -2.91 8.36 13.26
N ALA A 212 -2.63 7.54 14.27
CA ALA A 212 -2.78 7.94 15.67
C ALA A 212 -1.75 9.01 16.06
N ALA A 213 -0.50 8.88 15.61
CA ALA A 213 0.55 9.87 15.81
C ALA A 213 0.17 11.23 15.22
N TRP A 214 -0.37 11.26 14.00
CA TRP A 214 -0.86 12.49 13.36
C TRP A 214 -2.03 13.12 14.12
N LEU A 215 -3.03 12.34 14.54
CA LEU A 215 -4.13 12.83 15.38
C LEU A 215 -3.61 13.41 16.71
N GLN A 216 -2.67 12.72 17.36
CA GLN A 216 -2.04 13.14 18.62
C GLN A 216 -1.33 14.49 18.48
N ARG A 217 -0.67 14.74 17.33
CA ARG A 217 0.01 16.01 17.03
C ARG A 217 -0.93 17.13 16.64
N ARG A 218 -1.92 16.87 15.77
CA ARG A 218 -2.85 17.90 15.28
C ARG A 218 -3.89 18.30 16.33
N LEU A 219 -4.41 17.36 17.10
CA LEU A 219 -5.46 17.61 18.10
C LEU A 219 -4.92 17.87 19.51
N LYS A 220 -3.67 17.46 19.82
CA LYS A 220 -3.04 17.61 21.15
C LYS A 220 -3.82 16.97 22.31
N VAL A 221 -4.62 15.95 22.02
CA VAL A 221 -5.44 15.19 22.99
C VAL A 221 -4.99 13.73 23.08
N PRO A 222 -5.30 12.99 24.16
CA PRO A 222 -4.90 11.59 24.27
C PRO A 222 -5.46 10.73 23.13
N VAL A 223 -4.56 10.05 22.40
CA VAL A 223 -4.94 9.09 21.35
C VAL A 223 -4.59 7.67 21.78
N HIS A 224 -5.59 6.81 21.86
CA HIS A 224 -5.42 5.41 22.21
C HIS A 224 -5.42 4.50 20.98
N ARG A 225 -4.42 3.65 20.87
CA ARG A 225 -4.37 2.57 19.87
C ARG A 225 -5.06 1.31 20.41
N VAL A 226 -5.86 0.68 19.56
CA VAL A 226 -6.62 -0.54 19.89
C VAL A 226 -6.39 -1.60 18.81
N SER A 227 -6.13 -2.85 19.21
CA SER A 227 -5.73 -3.91 18.29
C SER A 227 -6.94 -4.57 17.63
N THR A 228 -6.91 -4.65 16.30
CA THR A 228 -7.74 -5.56 15.50
C THR A 228 -6.93 -6.82 15.12
N PRO A 229 -7.53 -7.82 14.45
CA PRO A 229 -6.78 -8.94 13.88
C PRO A 229 -5.70 -8.48 12.88
N ARG A 230 -4.61 -9.25 12.79
CA ARG A 230 -3.50 -9.01 11.86
C ARG A 230 -3.98 -8.91 10.40
N GLY A 231 -3.34 -8.06 9.60
CA GLY A 231 -3.71 -7.86 8.18
C GLY A 231 -5.01 -7.08 7.91
N SER A 232 -5.82 -6.77 8.93
CA SER A 232 -7.04 -5.95 8.75
C SER A 232 -6.78 -4.47 8.43
N GLY A 233 -5.53 -4.00 8.58
CA GLY A 233 -5.19 -2.58 8.42
C GLY A 233 -5.92 -1.70 9.44
N ILE A 234 -6.29 -0.49 9.05
CA ILE A 234 -7.14 0.41 9.86
C ILE A 234 -8.60 -0.01 9.68
N SER A 235 -9.30 -0.22 10.80
CA SER A 235 -10.73 -0.54 10.82
C SER A 235 -11.60 0.64 11.23
N SER A 236 -11.15 1.47 12.17
CA SER A 236 -11.95 2.60 12.65
C SER A 236 -11.16 3.67 13.39
N VAL A 237 -11.71 4.87 13.37
CA VAL A 237 -11.30 6.00 14.20
C VAL A 237 -12.53 6.56 14.90
N ARG A 238 -12.42 6.77 16.21
CA ARG A 238 -13.34 7.56 17.03
C ARG A 238 -12.67 8.85 17.44
N LEU A 239 -13.37 9.98 17.34
CA LEU A 239 -13.00 11.26 17.95
C LEU A 239 -14.11 11.65 18.94
N ASP A 240 -13.79 11.71 20.24
CA ASP A 240 -14.75 12.07 21.27
C ASP A 240 -14.87 13.58 21.44
N ARG A 241 -16.09 14.11 21.53
CA ARG A 241 -16.39 15.51 21.88
C ARG A 241 -17.67 15.60 22.69
N LYS A 242 -17.95 16.77 23.27
CA LYS A 242 -19.06 16.98 24.22
C LYS A 242 -20.43 16.60 23.67
N SER A 243 -20.71 16.92 22.40
CA SER A 243 -21.95 16.57 21.69
C SER A 243 -22.09 15.09 21.32
N GLY A 244 -21.05 14.27 21.53
CA GLY A 244 -20.99 12.85 21.16
C GLY A 244 -19.87 12.53 20.16
N PRO A 245 -19.53 11.25 19.95
CA PRO A 245 -18.37 10.84 19.16
C PRO A 245 -18.59 11.00 17.65
N ILE A 246 -17.53 11.38 16.93
CA ILE A 246 -17.42 11.18 15.48
C ILE A 246 -16.80 9.79 15.26
N ASP A 247 -17.52 8.91 14.57
CA ASP A 247 -17.05 7.57 14.25
C ASP A 247 -16.88 7.38 12.74
N LEU A 248 -15.66 7.11 12.29
CA LEU A 248 -15.35 6.67 10.93
C LEU A 248 -14.96 5.18 10.98
N VAL A 249 -15.84 4.30 10.49
CA VAL A 249 -15.69 2.85 10.62
C VAL A 249 -15.71 2.18 9.25
N ARG A 250 -14.62 1.51 8.90
CA ARG A 250 -14.47 0.67 7.72
C ARG A 250 -14.36 -0.80 8.14
N PRO A 251 -15.48 -1.53 8.25
CA PRO A 251 -15.49 -2.90 8.77
C PRO A 251 -15.07 -3.96 7.73
N GLY A 252 -14.75 -3.54 6.51
CA GLY A 252 -14.16 -4.34 5.44
C GLY A 252 -13.13 -3.50 4.68
N ASP A 253 -12.96 -3.74 3.37
CA ASP A 253 -11.86 -3.13 2.63
C ASP A 253 -12.24 -1.96 1.71
N VAL A 254 -13.54 -1.76 1.43
CA VAL A 254 -14.03 -0.80 0.39
C VAL A 254 -14.89 0.33 0.95
N VAL A 255 -15.81 0.04 1.87
CA VAL A 255 -16.84 1.00 2.31
C VAL A 255 -16.69 1.30 3.79
N ALA A 256 -16.73 2.59 4.13
CA ALA A 256 -16.80 3.11 5.48
C ALA A 256 -18.16 3.73 5.78
N THR A 257 -18.51 3.78 7.06
CA THR A 257 -19.61 4.58 7.60
C THR A 257 -19.02 5.72 8.42
N LEU A 258 -19.48 6.94 8.15
CA LEU A 258 -19.19 8.12 8.97
C LEU A 258 -20.46 8.48 9.75
N SER A 259 -20.41 8.36 11.08
CA SER A 259 -21.46 8.78 12.00
C SER A 259 -21.00 10.01 12.77
N GLN A 260 -21.89 10.99 12.94
CA GLN A 260 -21.60 12.26 13.62
C GLN A 260 -22.86 12.75 14.36
N PRO A 261 -22.75 13.33 15.57
CA PRO A 261 -23.88 13.88 16.30
C PRO A 261 -24.63 14.94 15.49
N GLY A 262 -25.96 14.83 15.44
CA GLY A 262 -26.82 15.78 14.73
C GLY A 262 -26.79 15.69 13.20
N GLN A 263 -26.09 14.71 12.61
CA GLN A 263 -26.06 14.47 11.16
C GLN A 263 -26.47 13.01 10.86
N PRO A 264 -27.08 12.73 9.70
CA PRO A 264 -27.36 11.36 9.28
C PRO A 264 -26.05 10.58 9.04
N ASP A 265 -26.08 9.27 9.33
CA ASP A 265 -24.97 8.36 8.99
C ASP A 265 -24.72 8.35 7.48
N ARG A 266 -23.46 8.52 7.06
CA ARG A 266 -23.08 8.55 5.64
C ARG A 266 -22.27 7.31 5.26
N ARG A 267 -22.60 6.72 4.10
CA ARG A 267 -21.83 5.66 3.46
C ARG A 267 -20.78 6.30 2.55
N ILE A 268 -19.50 5.95 2.74
CA ILE A 268 -18.37 6.59 2.05
C ILE A 268 -17.48 5.52 1.42
N SER A 269 -17.06 5.72 0.18
CA SER A 269 -16.04 4.89 -0.46
C SER A 269 -14.68 5.20 0.18
N LEU A 270 -14.08 4.19 0.82
CA LEU A 270 -12.78 4.29 1.48
C LEU A 270 -11.95 3.01 1.21
N PRO A 271 -11.67 2.69 -0.06
CA PRO A 271 -10.89 1.50 -0.42
C PRO A 271 -9.52 1.49 0.27
N ARG A 272 -8.95 0.30 0.46
CA ARG A 272 -7.50 0.19 0.65
C ARG A 272 -6.83 0.75 -0.62
N ARG A 273 -5.97 1.74 -0.43
CA ARG A 273 -5.17 2.31 -1.51
C ARG A 273 -4.19 1.27 -2.03
N ASP A 274 -4.07 1.16 -3.34
CA ASP A 274 -3.12 0.26 -3.97
C ASP A 274 -1.71 0.90 -4.05
N LEU A 275 -0.71 0.08 -4.36
CA LEU A 275 0.69 0.53 -4.41
C LEU A 275 0.96 1.50 -5.58
N PRO A 276 0.41 1.31 -6.81
CA PRO A 276 0.52 2.29 -7.89
C PRO A 276 -0.06 3.67 -7.55
N GLU A 277 -1.23 3.74 -6.93
CA GLU A 277 -1.88 4.99 -6.52
C GLU A 277 -1.05 5.72 -5.45
N CYS A 278 -0.56 4.99 -4.45
CA CYS A 278 0.33 5.56 -3.43
C CYS A 278 1.66 6.06 -4.02
N LEU A 279 2.28 5.28 -4.92
CA LEU A 279 3.51 5.72 -5.58
C LEU A 279 3.26 6.94 -6.48
N ALA A 280 2.16 6.99 -7.22
CA ALA A 280 1.81 8.15 -8.05
C ALA A 280 1.66 9.43 -7.21
N ASP A 281 0.98 9.36 -6.05
CA ASP A 281 0.87 10.50 -5.13
C ASP A 281 2.24 11.04 -4.66
N GLU A 282 3.18 10.15 -4.31
CA GLU A 282 4.53 10.56 -3.90
C GLU A 282 5.41 11.07 -5.07
N LEU A 283 5.08 10.71 -6.32
CA LEU A 283 5.70 11.30 -7.52
C LEU A 283 5.11 12.68 -7.88
N ARG A 284 3.92 13.02 -7.38
CA ARG A 284 3.27 14.32 -7.61
C ARG A 284 3.89 15.46 -6.80
N ARG A 285 4.42 15.17 -5.61
CA ARG A 285 4.96 16.17 -4.68
C ARG A 285 6.33 15.72 -4.14
N LEU A 286 7.38 16.44 -4.53
CA LEU A 286 8.78 16.06 -4.27
C LEU A 286 9.46 16.83 -3.14
N ASP A 287 8.83 17.89 -2.63
CA ASP A 287 9.26 18.62 -1.44
C ASP A 287 8.99 17.81 -0.14
N PRO A 288 9.65 18.14 0.99
CA PRO A 288 9.41 17.47 2.26
C PRO A 288 7.94 17.54 2.71
N ASP A 289 7.46 16.46 3.33
CA ASP A 289 6.13 16.43 3.94
C ASP A 289 6.25 16.71 5.45
N ASP A 290 6.09 18.00 5.82
CA ASP A 290 6.12 18.47 7.21
C ASP A 290 5.08 17.76 8.10
N ALA A 291 3.99 17.27 7.53
CA ALA A 291 2.96 16.55 8.29
C ALA A 291 3.34 15.09 8.55
N TYR A 292 4.09 14.47 7.63
CA TYR A 292 4.75 13.19 7.87
C TYR A 292 5.87 13.34 8.90
N GLU A 293 6.75 14.34 8.74
CA GLU A 293 7.86 14.61 9.66
C GLU A 293 7.37 14.77 11.10
N ASP A 294 6.41 15.66 11.34
CA ASP A 294 5.86 15.93 12.67
C ASP A 294 5.14 14.71 13.29
N ALA A 295 4.42 13.92 12.47
CA ALA A 295 3.80 12.68 12.93
C ALA A 295 4.83 11.60 13.27
N LEU A 296 5.85 11.42 12.44
CA LEU A 296 6.91 10.43 12.61
C LEU A 296 7.79 10.76 13.83
N LEU A 297 8.36 11.96 13.87
CA LEU A 297 9.36 12.37 14.86
C LEU A 297 8.77 12.69 16.23
N HIS A 298 7.56 13.25 16.27
CA HIS A 298 7.00 13.76 17.53
C HIS A 298 5.67 13.11 17.92
N GLY A 299 4.97 12.47 16.98
CA GLY A 299 3.68 11.82 17.25
C GLY A 299 3.83 10.39 17.78
N LEU A 300 4.79 9.61 17.25
CA LEU A 300 4.95 8.20 17.61
C LEU A 300 5.42 7.97 19.06
N GLU A 301 6.25 8.85 19.61
CA GLU A 301 6.74 8.73 21.00
C GLU A 301 5.62 8.91 22.04
N ALA A 302 4.64 9.77 21.72
CA ALA A 302 3.48 10.03 22.59
C ALA A 302 2.45 8.87 22.62
N LEU A 303 2.56 7.88 21.73
CA LEU A 303 1.61 6.77 21.67
C LEU A 303 1.85 5.73 22.76
N GLN A 304 0.82 5.49 23.58
CA GLN A 304 0.86 4.42 24.56
C GLN A 304 0.80 3.03 23.90
N PRO A 305 1.43 1.99 24.51
CA PRO A 305 1.36 0.63 24.01
C PRO A 305 -0.09 0.12 23.88
N VAL A 306 -0.36 -0.61 22.80
CA VAL A 306 -1.67 -1.25 22.55
C VAL A 306 -1.93 -2.32 23.63
N ARG A 307 -2.87 -2.07 24.54
CA ARG A 307 -3.22 -3.00 25.65
C ARG A 307 -4.62 -3.61 25.53
N LEU A 308 -5.44 -3.13 24.59
CA LEU A 308 -6.84 -3.53 24.43
C LEU A 308 -7.12 -3.99 22.99
N THR A 309 -8.03 -4.95 22.86
CA THR A 309 -8.58 -5.40 21.57
C THR A 309 -9.80 -4.57 21.19
N ALA A 310 -10.10 -4.49 19.89
CA ALA A 310 -11.26 -3.73 19.38
C ALA A 310 -12.58 -4.21 19.99
N ALA A 311 -12.76 -5.53 20.14
CA ALA A 311 -13.95 -6.09 20.78
C ALA A 311 -14.06 -5.71 22.28
N ALA A 312 -12.94 -5.70 23.02
CA ALA A 312 -12.95 -5.29 24.43
C ALA A 312 -13.20 -3.78 24.58
N ALA A 313 -12.61 -2.95 23.71
CA ALA A 313 -12.83 -1.51 23.69
C ALA A 313 -14.28 -1.16 23.30
N ALA A 314 -14.87 -1.86 22.33
CA ALA A 314 -16.27 -1.69 21.94
C ALA A 314 -17.24 -2.11 23.05
N LYS A 315 -17.00 -3.27 23.70
CA LYS A 315 -17.77 -3.68 24.89
C LYS A 315 -17.69 -2.67 26.05
N ALA A 316 -16.59 -1.93 26.15
CA ALA A 316 -16.39 -0.87 27.13
C ALA A 316 -16.87 0.53 26.65
N GLY A 317 -17.51 0.63 25.48
CA GLY A 317 -17.99 1.90 24.91
C GLY A 317 -16.88 2.85 24.42
N LYS A 318 -15.61 2.42 24.40
CA LYS A 318 -14.45 3.25 24.05
C LYS A 318 -14.10 3.24 22.56
N ALA A 319 -14.63 2.29 21.80
CA ALA A 319 -14.45 2.20 20.35
C ALA A 319 -15.80 1.84 19.70
N PRO A 320 -16.03 2.19 18.43
CA PRO A 320 -17.23 1.77 17.71
C PRO A 320 -17.20 0.27 17.42
N ASP A 321 -18.37 -0.38 17.43
CA ASP A 321 -18.51 -1.80 17.07
C ASP A 321 -18.54 -1.99 15.53
N PRO A 322 -17.57 -2.71 14.93
CA PRO A 322 -17.59 -3.02 13.51
C PRO A 322 -18.78 -3.89 13.06
N ALA A 323 -19.49 -4.58 13.97
CA ALA A 323 -20.73 -5.30 13.64
C ALA A 323 -21.93 -4.34 13.51
N GLU A 324 -22.05 -3.34 14.37
CA GLU A 324 -23.05 -2.28 14.26
C GLU A 324 -22.88 -1.47 12.96
N SER A 325 -21.66 -0.99 12.65
CA SER A 325 -21.41 -0.24 11.42
C SER A 325 -21.70 -1.05 10.15
N ARG A 326 -21.52 -2.39 10.17
CA ARG A 326 -21.97 -3.26 9.05
C ARG A 326 -23.49 -3.26 8.88
N ARG A 327 -24.26 -3.24 9.98
CA ARG A 327 -25.73 -3.15 9.93
C ARG A 327 -26.18 -1.79 9.38
N ILE A 328 -25.54 -0.70 9.81
CA ILE A 328 -25.80 0.66 9.32
C ILE A 328 -25.48 0.75 7.82
N ALA A 329 -24.28 0.36 7.39
CA ALA A 329 -23.89 0.36 5.98
C ALA A 329 -24.81 -0.47 5.08
N ALA A 330 -25.28 -1.63 5.58
CA ALA A 330 -26.22 -2.49 4.88
C ALA A 330 -27.65 -1.92 4.83
N ARG A 331 -28.07 -1.13 5.84
CA ARG A 331 -29.33 -0.37 5.83
C ARG A 331 -29.27 0.74 4.78
N LEU A 332 -28.29 1.64 4.91
CA LEU A 332 -28.08 2.77 3.99
C LEU A 332 -27.98 2.30 2.53
N GLY A 333 -27.24 1.23 2.26
CA GLY A 333 -27.14 0.68 0.90
C GLY A 333 -28.46 0.11 0.33
N ARG A 334 -29.40 -0.37 1.18
CA ARG A 334 -30.74 -0.74 0.72
C ARG A 334 -31.61 0.49 0.47
N ASP A 335 -31.49 1.49 1.33
CA ASP A 335 -32.28 2.72 1.25
C ASP A 335 -31.88 3.52 -0.01
N GLU A 336 -30.57 3.63 -0.30
CA GLU A 336 -30.01 4.17 -1.55
C GLU A 336 -30.57 3.42 -2.79
N SER A 337 -30.48 2.08 -2.82
CA SER A 337 -31.02 1.28 -3.94
C SER A 337 -32.53 1.39 -4.09
N ALA A 338 -33.29 1.58 -3.01
CA ALA A 338 -34.71 1.83 -3.06
C ALA A 338 -35.03 3.22 -3.64
N GLN A 339 -34.28 4.25 -3.24
CA GLN A 339 -34.38 5.60 -3.78
C GLN A 339 -34.04 5.65 -5.28
N GLU A 340 -32.96 4.99 -5.71
CA GLU A 340 -32.60 4.86 -7.13
C GLU A 340 -33.72 4.16 -7.93
N ALA A 341 -34.30 3.08 -7.39
CA ALA A 341 -35.40 2.37 -8.03
C ALA A 341 -36.68 3.23 -8.13
N SER A 342 -37.01 4.00 -7.08
CA SER A 342 -38.12 4.96 -7.10
C SER A 342 -37.89 6.11 -8.08
N ALA A 343 -36.67 6.68 -8.12
CA ALA A 343 -36.32 7.75 -9.06
C ALA A 343 -36.43 7.29 -10.53
N MET A 344 -36.06 6.04 -10.83
CA MET A 344 -36.23 5.46 -12.17
C MET A 344 -37.70 5.21 -12.57
N ILE A 345 -38.65 5.24 -11.63
CA ILE A 345 -40.09 5.19 -11.93
C ILE A 345 -40.62 6.58 -12.33
N THR A 346 -39.96 7.66 -11.89
CA THR A 346 -40.30 9.07 -12.22
C THR A 346 -39.54 9.59 -13.45
N ALA A 347 -39.47 8.78 -14.51
CA ALA A 347 -39.07 9.27 -15.83
C ALA A 347 -40.16 10.19 -16.41
N PRO A 348 -39.82 11.19 -17.27
CA PRO A 348 -40.82 12.07 -17.87
C PRO A 348 -41.87 11.27 -18.66
N PRO A 349 -43.13 11.77 -18.77
CA PRO A 349 -44.16 11.12 -19.57
C PRO A 349 -43.69 10.94 -21.01
N ALA A 350 -44.20 9.89 -21.67
CA ALA A 350 -43.91 9.66 -23.08
C ALA A 350 -44.32 10.91 -23.90
N PRO A 351 -43.52 11.30 -24.91
CA PRO A 351 -43.83 12.50 -25.70
C PRO A 351 -45.21 12.39 -26.33
N GLU A 352 -45.99 13.48 -26.22
CA GLU A 352 -47.44 13.49 -26.52
C GLU A 352 -47.78 13.19 -28.00
N HIS A 353 -46.77 13.19 -28.88
CA HIS A 353 -46.87 12.80 -30.28
C HIS A 353 -45.85 11.71 -30.64
N ALA A 354 -46.01 10.52 -30.06
CA ALA A 354 -45.33 9.31 -30.51
C ALA A 354 -46.33 8.41 -31.23
N GLU A 355 -46.16 8.22 -32.53
CA GLU A 355 -46.99 7.28 -33.30
C GLU A 355 -46.87 5.86 -32.75
N THR A 356 -47.99 5.13 -32.72
CA THR A 356 -48.10 3.79 -32.12
C THR A 356 -47.06 2.80 -32.65
N GLU A 357 -46.71 2.89 -33.93
CA GLU A 357 -45.65 2.10 -34.57
C GLU A 357 -44.25 2.41 -34.01
N GLN A 358 -43.93 3.69 -33.79
CA GLN A 358 -42.63 4.12 -33.26
C GLN A 358 -42.45 3.67 -31.80
N VAL A 359 -43.51 3.76 -30.98
CA VAL A 359 -43.52 3.25 -29.61
C VAL A 359 -43.37 1.73 -29.57
N ARG A 360 -44.05 0.99 -30.45
CA ARG A 360 -43.89 -0.47 -30.60
C ARG A 360 -42.48 -0.85 -31.01
N ALA A 361 -41.91 -0.22 -32.04
CA ALA A 361 -40.56 -0.48 -32.53
C ALA A 361 -39.50 -0.18 -31.45
N ALA A 362 -39.62 0.94 -30.75
CA ALA A 362 -38.74 1.28 -29.63
C ALA A 362 -38.85 0.27 -28.47
N THR A 363 -40.06 -0.18 -28.15
CA THR A 363 -40.33 -1.15 -27.07
C THR A 363 -39.76 -2.53 -27.41
N VAL A 364 -39.96 -3.02 -28.64
CA VAL A 364 -39.36 -4.27 -29.15
C VAL A 364 -37.84 -4.19 -29.14
N ARG A 365 -37.25 -3.08 -29.60
CA ARG A 365 -35.78 -2.86 -29.57
C ARG A 365 -35.21 -2.82 -28.15
N LYS A 366 -35.97 -2.34 -27.16
CA LYS A 366 -35.56 -2.25 -25.73
C LYS A 366 -35.76 -3.56 -24.96
N LEU A 367 -36.66 -4.42 -25.43
CA LEU A 367 -36.93 -5.78 -24.90
C LEU A 367 -36.08 -6.87 -25.56
N ALA A 368 -35.58 -6.65 -26.77
CA ALA A 368 -34.66 -7.57 -27.45
C ALA A 368 -33.46 -7.93 -26.54
N GLY A 369 -33.33 -9.21 -26.20
CA GLY A 369 -32.28 -9.74 -25.32
C GLY A 369 -32.52 -9.63 -23.81
N LYS A 370 -33.61 -8.99 -23.35
CA LYS A 370 -33.93 -8.88 -21.91
C LYS A 370 -35.10 -9.80 -21.52
N ARG A 371 -34.80 -10.89 -20.81
CA ARG A 371 -35.82 -11.78 -20.20
C ARG A 371 -36.86 -10.96 -19.42
N THR A 372 -38.13 -11.18 -19.75
CA THR A 372 -39.30 -10.55 -19.12
C THR A 372 -39.39 -10.93 -17.64
N PRO A 373 -40.15 -10.16 -16.82
CA PRO A 373 -40.38 -10.51 -15.41
C PRO A 373 -40.98 -11.91 -15.23
N ARG A 374 -41.92 -12.32 -16.09
CA ARG A 374 -42.51 -13.68 -16.08
C ARG A 374 -41.47 -14.75 -16.40
N GLU A 375 -40.60 -14.56 -17.39
CA GLU A 375 -39.53 -15.53 -17.69
C GLU A 375 -38.48 -15.61 -16.57
N LYS A 376 -38.16 -14.50 -15.92
CA LYS A 376 -37.28 -14.46 -14.74
C LYS A 376 -37.91 -15.18 -13.55
N GLN A 377 -39.20 -15.00 -13.31
CA GLN A 377 -39.96 -15.72 -12.29
C GLN A 377 -40.06 -17.22 -12.61
N ALA A 378 -40.36 -17.60 -13.85
CA ALA A 378 -40.41 -18.99 -14.29
C ALA A 378 -39.03 -19.67 -14.21
N ALA A 379 -37.95 -18.98 -14.55
CA ALA A 379 -36.59 -19.48 -14.37
C ALA A 379 -36.22 -19.64 -12.88
N LYS A 380 -36.65 -18.70 -12.01
CA LYS A 380 -36.46 -18.80 -10.56
C LYS A 380 -37.27 -19.98 -9.97
N ALA A 381 -38.52 -20.15 -10.39
CA ALA A 381 -39.39 -21.25 -9.98
C ALA A 381 -38.83 -22.61 -10.43
N ARG A 382 -38.35 -22.75 -11.68
CA ARG A 382 -37.67 -23.97 -12.16
C ARG A 382 -36.41 -24.27 -11.34
N LYS A 383 -35.61 -23.25 -11.01
CA LYS A 383 -34.39 -23.42 -10.20
C LYS A 383 -34.69 -23.76 -8.73
N GLN A 384 -35.82 -23.32 -8.19
CA GLN A 384 -36.31 -23.71 -6.86
C GLN A 384 -36.90 -25.12 -6.87
N ALA A 385 -37.65 -25.51 -7.90
CA ALA A 385 -38.17 -26.87 -8.08
C ALA A 385 -37.04 -27.90 -8.19
N SER A 386 -35.98 -27.61 -8.97
CA SER A 386 -34.79 -28.47 -9.05
C SER A 386 -33.97 -28.56 -7.77
N ALA A 387 -34.10 -27.57 -6.87
CA ALA A 387 -33.47 -27.61 -5.55
C ALA A 387 -34.31 -28.44 -4.55
N ALA A 388 -35.64 -28.31 -4.62
CA ALA A 388 -36.57 -29.08 -3.78
C ALA A 388 -36.60 -30.58 -4.14
N SER A 389 -36.44 -30.94 -5.42
CA SER A 389 -36.32 -32.35 -5.84
C SER A 389 -35.01 -33.01 -5.41
N ALA A 390 -34.01 -32.23 -4.99
CA ALA A 390 -32.74 -32.74 -4.47
C ALA A 390 -32.74 -32.94 -2.93
N SER A 391 -33.79 -32.50 -2.22
CA SER A 391 -33.89 -32.56 -0.76
C SER A 391 -34.92 -33.58 -0.22
N THR A 392 -35.60 -34.32 -1.09
CA THR A 392 -36.68 -35.26 -0.69
C THR A 392 -36.40 -36.67 -1.20
N ALA A 393 -35.44 -37.33 -0.57
CA ALA A 393 -35.27 -38.79 -0.65
C ALA A 393 -35.51 -39.37 0.76
N PRO A 394 -36.64 -40.04 1.01
CA PRO A 394 -36.93 -40.60 2.34
C PRO A 394 -36.12 -41.87 2.59
N SER A 395 -35.44 -41.91 3.73
CA SER A 395 -34.84 -43.10 4.33
C SER A 395 -35.91 -44.09 4.80
N ALA A 396 -35.73 -45.38 4.54
CA ALA A 396 -36.58 -46.47 5.04
C ALA A 396 -35.75 -47.52 5.83
N PRO A 397 -36.36 -48.28 6.77
CA PRO A 397 -35.64 -48.92 7.87
C PRO A 397 -35.26 -50.40 7.69
N THR A 398 -34.57 -50.92 8.71
CA THR A 398 -33.95 -52.24 8.86
C THR A 398 -34.89 -53.43 9.03
N ALA A 399 -34.55 -54.58 8.42
CA ALA A 399 -34.80 -55.93 8.96
C ALA A 399 -33.86 -56.97 8.31
N ASP A 400 -33.43 -57.98 9.06
CA ASP A 400 -32.50 -59.04 8.64
C ASP A 400 -33.09 -60.06 7.64
N SER A 401 -32.26 -60.58 6.74
CA SER A 401 -32.22 -62.03 6.44
C SER A 401 -30.98 -62.44 5.63
N LYS A 402 -30.49 -63.67 5.91
CA LYS A 402 -29.39 -64.35 5.22
C LYS A 402 -29.72 -64.61 3.74
N ALA A 403 -28.70 -64.58 2.87
CA ALA A 403 -28.11 -65.80 2.25
C ALA A 403 -27.29 -65.49 0.97
N THR A 404 -26.15 -66.18 0.82
CA THR A 404 -25.58 -66.76 -0.43
C THR A 404 -25.53 -65.85 -1.68
N ALA A 405 -24.36 -65.36 -2.11
CA ALA A 405 -23.46 -66.03 -3.08
C ALA A 405 -24.18 -66.49 -4.41
N THR A 406 -23.67 -66.34 -5.63
CA THR A 406 -22.26 -66.29 -6.06
C THR A 406 -22.13 -65.81 -7.54
N THR A 407 -20.94 -65.30 -7.91
CA THR A 407 -20.26 -65.38 -9.23
C THR A 407 -20.84 -64.76 -10.53
N THR A 408 -19.89 -64.15 -11.26
CA THR A 408 -19.71 -64.11 -12.73
C THR A 408 -20.36 -63.00 -13.55
N SER A 409 -19.50 -62.16 -14.14
CA SER A 409 -19.63 -61.79 -15.55
C SER A 409 -18.28 -61.96 -16.25
N ARG A 410 -18.28 -62.60 -17.42
CA ARG A 410 -17.08 -62.99 -18.19
C ARG A 410 -17.35 -62.76 -19.68
N ARG A 411 -16.64 -61.80 -20.30
CA ARG A 411 -16.32 -61.71 -21.76
C ARG A 411 -17.52 -61.70 -22.73
N THR A 412 -17.51 -61.16 -23.96
CA THR A 412 -16.63 -60.34 -24.82
C THR A 412 -17.55 -59.87 -25.97
N THR A 413 -17.30 -58.79 -26.73
CA THR A 413 -16.30 -58.64 -27.83
C THR A 413 -16.15 -57.15 -28.19
N LYS A 414 -14.93 -56.60 -28.42
CA LYS A 414 -14.16 -56.51 -29.70
C LYS A 414 -14.84 -55.56 -30.73
N ALA A 415 -14.21 -54.54 -31.34
CA ALA A 415 -12.81 -54.35 -31.79
C ALA A 415 -12.32 -52.87 -31.62
N ALA A 416 -11.02 -52.57 -31.43
CA ALA A 416 -9.98 -52.17 -32.42
C ALA A 416 -10.28 -50.87 -33.23
N ALA A 417 -9.34 -49.93 -33.47
CA ALA A 417 -7.87 -49.96 -33.32
C ALA A 417 -7.21 -48.57 -33.07
N THR A 418 -6.01 -48.61 -32.45
CA THR A 418 -4.79 -47.72 -32.53
C THR A 418 -4.81 -46.43 -33.38
N LYS A 419 -4.03 -45.36 -33.11
CA LYS A 419 -2.73 -45.13 -32.40
C LYS A 419 -2.61 -43.59 -32.16
N ALA A 420 -1.67 -42.97 -31.43
CA ALA A 420 -0.49 -43.40 -30.64
C ALA A 420 -0.21 -42.35 -29.52
N ALA A 421 0.87 -42.53 -28.74
CA ALA A 421 1.49 -41.53 -27.86
C ALA A 421 3.00 -41.83 -27.72
N THR A 422 3.81 -40.90 -27.20
CA THR A 422 5.18 -41.23 -26.75
C THR A 422 5.60 -40.45 -25.50
N THR A 423 5.69 -41.16 -24.38
CA THR A 423 6.45 -40.79 -23.16
C THR A 423 7.63 -41.74 -23.01
N LYS A 424 8.78 -41.23 -22.52
CA LYS A 424 9.87 -42.00 -21.89
C LYS A 424 10.71 -41.06 -21.01
N THR A 425 11.35 -41.45 -19.90
CA THR A 425 11.22 -42.63 -19.01
C THR A 425 11.95 -42.29 -17.70
N SER A 426 11.42 -42.72 -16.56
CA SER A 426 12.15 -42.74 -15.28
C SER A 426 12.85 -44.09 -15.07
N THR A 427 14.01 -44.09 -14.41
CA THR A 427 14.66 -45.32 -13.94
C THR A 427 15.24 -45.14 -12.54
N THR A 428 14.96 -46.12 -11.68
CA THR A 428 15.58 -46.33 -10.37
C THR A 428 16.18 -47.73 -10.33
N LYS A 429 17.32 -47.91 -9.65
CA LYS A 429 17.81 -49.21 -9.18
C LYS A 429 18.67 -49.01 -7.92
N ALA A 430 18.60 -49.95 -6.99
CA ALA A 430 19.23 -49.88 -5.67
C ALA A 430 20.36 -50.93 -5.51
N ALA A 431 21.25 -50.76 -4.51
CA ALA A 431 21.64 -51.82 -3.54
C ALA A 431 22.69 -51.40 -2.48
N ALA A 432 22.39 -51.71 -1.21
CA ALA A 432 23.24 -52.30 -0.13
C ALA A 432 24.45 -51.57 0.54
N GLY A 433 24.60 -51.81 1.87
CA GLY A 433 25.85 -51.64 2.66
C GLY A 433 25.81 -50.62 3.83
N THR A 434 25.12 -50.81 4.97
CA THR A 434 25.44 -51.64 6.18
C THR A 434 26.25 -50.92 7.29
N SER A 435 25.91 -51.20 8.56
CA SER A 435 26.46 -50.69 9.86
C SER A 435 26.09 -49.24 10.19
N SER A 436 25.42 -48.85 11.29
CA SER A 436 25.35 -49.30 12.70
C SER A 436 26.56 -48.90 13.56
N THR A 437 26.35 -47.99 14.52
CA THR A 437 26.66 -48.17 15.96
C THR A 437 25.96 -47.09 16.81
N LYS A 438 25.56 -47.47 18.02
CA LYS A 438 24.78 -46.72 19.01
C LYS A 438 25.64 -46.43 20.25
N ARG A 439 25.77 -45.17 20.70
CA ARG A 439 26.27 -44.67 22.04
C ARG A 439 26.77 -43.22 21.90
N THR A 440 26.86 -42.34 22.90
CA THR A 440 26.19 -42.14 24.21
C THR A 440 26.44 -40.68 24.64
N ALA A 441 25.68 -40.14 25.59
CA ALA A 441 25.87 -38.79 26.12
C ALA A 441 27.21 -38.59 26.87
N LYS A 442 27.79 -37.38 26.77
CA LYS A 442 28.51 -36.71 27.88
C LYS A 442 28.77 -35.23 27.58
N ALA A 443 28.46 -34.36 28.54
CA ALA A 443 29.17 -33.08 28.71
C ALA A 443 30.50 -33.36 29.46
N PRO A 444 31.52 -32.48 29.42
CA PRO A 444 31.49 -31.34 30.34
C PRO A 444 32.19 -30.02 29.87
N ALA A 445 31.71 -28.92 30.45
CA ALA A 445 32.37 -27.73 31.01
C ALA A 445 33.78 -27.22 30.60
N LYS A 446 33.87 -25.88 30.78
CA LYS A 446 35.01 -24.97 31.07
C LYS A 446 35.75 -24.27 29.91
N ALA A 447 35.78 -22.94 30.05
CA ALA A 447 36.68 -22.01 29.36
C ALA A 447 38.11 -22.09 29.94
N PRO A 448 39.07 -21.32 29.37
CA PRO A 448 39.40 -20.07 30.06
C PRO A 448 39.55 -18.85 29.15
N ALA A 449 39.50 -17.66 29.77
CA ALA A 449 39.71 -16.38 29.12
C ALA A 449 41.20 -16.04 28.94
N LYS A 450 41.51 -15.20 27.93
CA LYS A 450 42.68 -14.32 27.95
C LYS A 450 42.37 -13.04 27.16
N ALA A 451 42.55 -11.90 27.81
CA ALA A 451 42.42 -10.55 27.25
C ALA A 451 43.84 -9.93 27.09
N PRO A 452 44.02 -8.66 26.65
CA PRO A 452 44.76 -8.37 25.44
C PRO A 452 46.13 -7.71 25.66
N ALA A 453 46.96 -7.67 24.62
CA ALA A 453 48.30 -7.06 24.66
C ALA A 453 48.49 -5.92 23.64
N LYS A 454 48.69 -4.71 24.20
CA LYS A 454 49.50 -3.56 23.74
C LYS A 454 49.35 -3.00 22.31
N ALA A 455 49.07 -1.70 22.28
CA ALA A 455 49.40 -0.78 21.19
C ALA A 455 50.91 -0.52 21.06
N PRO A 456 51.33 0.21 20.02
CA PRO A 456 52.19 1.37 20.26
C PRO A 456 51.67 2.65 19.58
N ALA A 457 52.07 3.80 20.12
CA ALA A 457 51.78 5.12 19.59
C ALA A 457 53.03 5.77 18.97
N LYS A 458 52.85 6.60 17.92
CA LYS A 458 53.61 7.85 17.73
C LYS A 458 52.99 8.72 16.64
N ALA A 459 52.87 10.03 16.94
CA ALA A 459 52.59 11.07 15.95
C ALA A 459 53.89 11.49 15.23
N PRO A 460 53.79 12.36 14.20
CA PRO A 460 54.25 13.72 14.45
C PRO A 460 53.30 14.82 13.92
N ALA A 461 53.50 16.05 14.40
CA ALA A 461 52.71 17.22 14.04
C ALA A 461 53.44 18.15 13.06
N LYS A 462 52.69 18.86 12.20
CA LYS A 462 52.92 20.27 11.85
C LYS A 462 51.73 20.87 11.09
N ALA A 463 51.35 22.10 11.44
CA ALA A 463 50.39 22.92 10.71
C ALA A 463 51.08 23.65 9.52
N PRO A 464 50.31 24.29 8.63
CA PRO A 464 50.25 25.76 8.74
C PRO A 464 48.84 26.35 8.60
N ALA A 465 48.75 27.69 8.67
CA ALA A 465 47.54 28.45 8.97
C ALA A 465 46.99 29.29 7.79
N LYS A 466 45.93 30.06 8.11
CA LYS A 466 45.25 31.14 7.34
C LYS A 466 44.20 30.75 6.30
N ALA A 467 42.94 30.89 6.71
CA ALA A 467 41.83 31.27 5.82
C ALA A 467 41.65 32.81 5.86
N PRO A 468 41.30 33.48 4.75
CA PRO A 468 40.87 34.86 4.75
C PRO A 468 39.35 34.98 4.94
N ALA A 469 38.92 35.97 5.72
CA ALA A 469 37.51 36.30 5.92
C ALA A 469 36.92 37.01 4.70
N ARG A 470 35.61 36.82 4.45
CA ARG A 470 34.82 37.73 3.61
C ARG A 470 33.44 37.95 4.24
N ALA A 471 33.19 39.18 4.67
CA ALA A 471 31.91 39.61 5.24
C ALA A 471 31.18 40.53 4.26
N SER A 472 29.85 40.36 4.15
CA SER A 472 28.83 41.28 3.62
C SER A 472 27.61 40.46 3.16
N ALA A 473 26.36 40.82 3.40
CA ALA A 473 25.77 41.66 4.44
C ALA A 473 24.27 41.28 4.52
N ARG A 474 23.74 40.95 5.71
CA ARG A 474 22.31 40.65 5.87
C ARG A 474 21.64 41.80 6.63
N LYS A 475 20.85 42.58 5.91
CA LYS A 475 20.17 43.79 6.41
C LYS A 475 18.96 43.35 7.26
N ALA A 476 19.04 43.58 8.57
CA ALA A 476 17.92 43.38 9.49
C ALA A 476 17.54 44.73 10.12
N THR A 477 16.27 45.12 10.00
CA THR A 477 15.74 46.37 10.56
C THR A 477 14.99 46.10 11.84
N THR A 478 15.47 46.66 12.95
CA THR A 478 14.73 46.73 14.23
C THR A 478 14.89 48.12 14.82
N LYS A 479 13.77 48.79 15.11
CA LYS A 479 13.70 49.88 16.09
C LYS A 479 12.53 49.65 17.03
N ALA A 480 12.69 50.10 18.26
CA ALA A 480 12.04 49.56 19.46
C ALA A 480 10.70 50.24 19.82
N PRO A 481 9.92 49.68 20.77
CA PRO A 481 8.63 50.23 21.19
C PRO A 481 8.74 51.23 22.36
N THR A 482 7.71 52.04 22.56
CA THR A 482 7.50 52.90 23.74
C THR A 482 6.30 52.43 24.57
N LYS A 483 6.37 52.61 25.89
CA LYS A 483 5.39 52.13 26.89
C LYS A 483 4.65 53.28 27.57
N ALA A 484 3.34 53.07 27.81
CA ALA A 484 2.57 53.49 29.00
C ALA A 484 2.32 55.03 29.20
N PRO A 485 1.39 55.45 30.09
CA PRO A 485 0.59 54.66 31.05
C PRO A 485 -0.95 54.90 31.03
N THR A 486 -1.59 54.24 31.99
CA THR A 486 -3.03 54.06 32.30
C THR A 486 -3.76 55.27 32.91
N THR A 487 -5.08 55.33 32.73
CA THR A 487 -6.04 55.68 33.81
C THR A 487 -7.44 55.04 33.59
N LYS A 488 -8.25 54.99 34.66
CA LYS A 488 -9.51 54.21 34.79
C LYS A 488 -10.79 55.04 34.52
N ALA A 489 -11.91 54.30 34.42
CA ALA A 489 -13.30 54.68 34.79
C ALA A 489 -14.09 55.58 33.81
N ALA A 490 -15.44 55.57 33.79
CA ALA A 490 -16.43 54.52 34.10
C ALA A 490 -17.86 54.98 33.68
N THR A 491 -18.73 54.01 33.37
CA THR A 491 -20.23 54.06 33.46
C THR A 491 -21.10 54.91 32.50
N LYS A 492 -22.29 54.33 32.22
CA LYS A 492 -23.55 54.87 31.64
C LYS A 492 -23.53 55.24 30.14
N LYS A 493 -24.40 54.75 29.24
CA LYS A 493 -25.82 54.27 29.24
C LYS A 493 -26.86 55.35 28.88
N ALA A 494 -27.08 55.55 27.58
CA ALA A 494 -28.30 56.00 26.87
C ALA A 494 -27.99 55.82 25.35
N ALA A 495 -28.74 55.10 24.51
CA ALA A 495 -30.17 55.13 24.15
C ALA A 495 -30.50 56.16 23.03
N THR A 496 -31.02 55.63 21.92
CA THR A 496 -31.80 56.29 20.85
C THR A 496 -31.26 57.54 20.15
N SER A 497 -30.81 57.33 18.90
CA SER A 497 -31.44 57.91 17.69
C SER A 497 -31.10 57.06 16.48
#